data_AF-A0AAV1KC01-F1
#
_entry.id   AF-A0AAV1KC01-F1
#
_cell.length_a   1.000
_cell.length_b   1.000
_cell.length_c   1.000
_cell.angle_alpha   90.00
_cell.angle_beta   90.00
_cell.angle_gamma   90.00
#
_symmetry.space_group_name_H-M   'P 1'
#
loop_
_entity.id
_entity.type
_entity.pdbx_description
1 polymer ?
#
loop_
_entity_poly.entity_id
_entity_poly.type
_entity_poly.pdbx_seq_one_letter_code
_entity_poly.pdbx_strand_id
1 'polypeptide(L)'
;MLEARHFTVYTDHKPISFAFHARKSNCSPRQYRHLDYIAQFTTDIRHISGKDNVVADTLSRIEALEAPIDLEALAKSQASDPELEKLIKEGSSLRLEKLTVPGSRTPLYCDVSTPTARPFVTKFFRKQVFKTLHSLSHPGVNETAKLVAERFVWPKVKKDCREW
;
A
#
# COMPACT_ATOMS: atom_id res chain seq x y z
N MET A 1 -13.28 0.43 -27.44
CA MET A 1 -12.13 0.09 -28.30
C MET A 1 -11.45 1.39 -28.71
N LEU A 2 -10.15 1.55 -28.43
CA LEU A 2 -9.36 2.75 -28.79
C LEU A 2 -8.66 2.62 -30.16
N GLU A 3 -8.76 1.46 -30.79
CA GLU A 3 -8.16 1.20 -32.10
C GLU A 3 -8.62 2.22 -33.15
N ALA A 4 -7.67 2.70 -33.94
CA ALA A 4 -7.86 3.71 -34.99
C ALA A 4 -8.44 5.07 -34.56
N ARG A 5 -8.45 5.39 -33.25
CA ARG A 5 -8.83 6.71 -32.75
C ARG A 5 -7.61 7.50 -32.34
N HIS A 6 -7.58 8.79 -32.69
CA HIS A 6 -6.59 9.69 -32.12
C HIS A 6 -6.97 10.01 -30.67
N PHE A 7 -6.04 9.81 -29.75
CA PHE A 7 -6.22 10.15 -28.35
C PHE A 7 -4.89 10.58 -27.72
N THR A 8 -5.00 11.37 -26.66
CA THR A 8 -3.88 11.86 -25.87
C THR A 8 -3.78 11.07 -24.56
N VAL A 9 -2.57 10.67 -24.17
CA VAL A 9 -2.30 10.09 -22.84
C VAL A 9 -1.79 11.17 -21.92
N TYR A 10 -2.48 11.38 -20.79
CA TYR A 10 -2.00 12.23 -19.71
C TYR A 10 -1.30 11.39 -18.63
N THR A 11 -0.14 11.84 -18.15
CA THR A 11 0.64 11.14 -17.12
C THR A 11 1.42 12.15 -16.28
N ASP A 12 1.65 11.83 -15.01
CA ASP A 12 2.53 12.58 -14.11
C ASP A 12 4.01 12.17 -14.24
N HIS A 13 4.32 11.18 -15.07
CA HIS A 13 5.67 10.72 -15.31
C HIS A 13 6.39 11.59 -16.35
N LYS A 14 6.92 12.75 -15.91
CA LYS A 14 7.57 13.74 -16.79
C LYS A 14 8.61 13.19 -17.78
N PRO A 15 9.45 12.18 -17.46
CA PRO A 15 10.40 11.65 -18.44
C PRO A 15 9.75 11.00 -19.68
N ILE A 16 8.55 10.41 -19.54
CA ILE A 16 7.92 9.66 -20.65
C ILE A 16 7.31 10.58 -21.72
N SER A 17 6.90 11.80 -21.36
CA SER A 17 6.38 12.76 -22.35
C SER A 17 7.44 13.17 -23.38
N PHE A 18 8.73 13.07 -23.02
CA PHE A 18 9.84 13.35 -23.92
C PHE A 18 10.40 12.09 -24.59
N ALA A 19 9.94 10.89 -24.22
CA ALA A 19 10.57 9.63 -24.63
C ALA A 19 10.48 9.40 -26.15
N PHE A 20 9.41 9.83 -26.82
CA PHE A 20 9.27 9.75 -28.27
C PHE A 20 10.10 10.79 -29.04
N HIS A 21 10.56 11.84 -28.35
CA HIS A 21 11.43 12.88 -28.91
C HIS A 21 12.91 12.63 -28.60
N ALA A 22 13.20 11.69 -27.70
CA ALA A 22 14.56 11.35 -27.28
C ALA A 22 15.29 10.51 -28.34
N ARG A 23 16.62 10.69 -28.44
CA ARG A 23 17.45 9.89 -29.34
C ARG A 23 17.45 8.42 -28.89
N LYS A 24 17.38 7.50 -29.86
CA LYS A 24 17.37 6.04 -29.66
C LYS A 24 18.54 5.52 -28.82
N SER A 25 19.70 6.20 -28.86
CA SER A 25 20.89 5.90 -28.05
C SER A 25 20.69 6.00 -26.54
N ASN A 26 19.65 6.71 -26.09
CA ASN A 26 19.40 6.99 -24.68
C ASN A 26 18.38 6.02 -24.06
N CYS A 27 17.88 5.03 -24.81
CA CYS A 27 16.90 4.05 -24.35
C CYS A 27 17.52 2.66 -24.23
N SER A 28 17.31 2.01 -23.09
CA SER A 28 17.59 0.58 -22.96
C SER A 28 16.71 -0.26 -23.91
N PRO A 29 17.14 -1.47 -24.31
CA PRO A 29 16.32 -2.37 -25.14
C PRO A 29 14.94 -2.67 -24.53
N ARG A 30 14.81 -2.64 -23.20
CA ARG A 30 13.52 -2.80 -22.52
C ARG A 30 12.62 -1.57 -22.72
N GLN A 31 13.14 -0.37 -22.47
CA GLN A 31 12.39 0.87 -22.68
C GLN A 31 11.95 1.01 -24.14
N TYR A 32 12.82 0.69 -25.10
CA TYR A 32 12.47 0.74 -26.52
C TYR A 32 11.29 -0.17 -26.86
N ARG A 33 11.29 -1.43 -26.40
CA ARG A 33 10.18 -2.37 -26.63
C ARG A 33 8.85 -1.86 -26.05
N HIS A 34 8.87 -1.25 -24.87
CA HIS A 34 7.68 -0.66 -24.29
C HIS A 34 7.18 0.56 -25.07
N LEU A 35 8.09 1.45 -25.51
CA LEU A 35 7.74 2.62 -26.32
C LEU A 35 7.21 2.23 -27.70
N ASP A 36 7.81 1.22 -28.34
CA ASP A 36 7.37 0.68 -29.63
C ASP A 36 5.94 0.13 -29.53
N TYR A 37 5.62 -0.59 -28.46
CA TYR A 37 4.26 -1.05 -28.18
C TYR A 37 3.28 0.12 -27.98
N ILE A 38 3.64 1.12 -27.17
CA ILE A 38 2.78 2.30 -26.93
C ILE A 38 2.55 3.08 -28.24
N ALA A 39 3.57 3.20 -29.09
CA ALA A 39 3.50 3.91 -30.37
C ALA A 39 2.49 3.30 -31.35
N GLN A 40 2.16 2.01 -31.21
CA GLN A 40 1.11 1.37 -32.00
C GLN A 40 -0.28 1.96 -31.71
N PHE A 41 -0.45 2.63 -30.57
CA PHE A 41 -1.71 3.26 -30.17
C PHE A 41 -1.65 4.78 -30.27
N THR A 42 -0.64 5.42 -29.68
CA THR A 42 -0.48 6.88 -29.76
C THR A 42 0.95 7.32 -29.40
N THR A 43 1.35 8.48 -29.90
CA THR A 43 2.57 9.19 -29.52
C THR A 43 2.29 10.53 -28.84
N ASP A 44 1.03 10.97 -28.76
CA ASP A 44 0.63 12.19 -28.06
C ASP A 44 0.54 11.91 -26.55
N ILE A 45 1.67 12.11 -25.86
CA ILE A 45 1.79 11.96 -24.40
C ILE A 45 2.07 13.33 -23.78
N ARG A 46 1.20 13.75 -22.87
CA ARG A 46 1.31 15.06 -22.19
C ARG A 46 1.45 14.88 -20.69
N HIS A 47 2.30 15.71 -20.10
CA HIS A 47 2.47 15.73 -18.66
C HIS A 47 1.32 16.48 -17.99
N ILE A 48 0.75 15.90 -16.93
CA ILE A 48 -0.16 16.54 -15.98
C ILE A 48 0.47 16.49 -14.58
N SER A 49 0.28 17.50 -13.74
CA SER A 49 0.83 17.44 -12.39
C SER A 49 0.17 16.33 -11.57
N GLY A 50 0.90 15.66 -10.69
CA GLY A 50 0.32 14.62 -9.83
C GLY A 50 -0.84 15.13 -8.96
N LYS A 51 -0.84 16.43 -8.62
CA LYS A 51 -1.95 17.07 -7.89
C LYS A 51 -3.25 17.14 -8.71
N ASP A 52 -3.14 17.22 -10.03
CA ASP A 52 -4.27 17.29 -10.94
C ASP A 52 -4.65 15.90 -11.50
N ASN A 53 -3.77 14.90 -11.34
CA ASN A 53 -3.99 13.51 -11.77
C ASN A 53 -4.81 12.68 -10.76
N VAL A 54 -5.78 13.31 -10.08
CA VAL A 54 -6.50 12.74 -8.93
C VAL A 54 -7.22 11.44 -9.29
N VAL A 55 -7.85 11.37 -10.46
CA VAL A 55 -8.62 10.17 -10.86
C VAL A 55 -7.72 8.96 -11.07
N ALA A 56 -6.60 9.12 -11.79
CA ALA A 56 -5.67 8.00 -11.99
C ALA A 56 -4.94 7.63 -10.69
N ASP A 57 -4.57 8.62 -9.87
CA ASP A 57 -3.96 8.38 -8.56
C ASP A 57 -4.91 7.64 -7.62
N THR A 58 -6.18 8.06 -7.53
CA THR A 58 -7.19 7.37 -6.71
C THR A 58 -7.44 5.95 -7.21
N LEU A 59 -7.66 5.73 -8.51
CA LEU A 59 -7.88 4.39 -9.08
C LEU A 59 -6.68 3.47 -8.91
N SER A 60 -5.45 3.97 -9.11
CA SER A 60 -4.23 3.18 -8.89
C SER A 60 -3.99 2.84 -7.42
N ARG A 61 -4.59 3.59 -6.48
CA ARG A 61 -4.57 3.29 -5.04
C ARG A 61 -5.72 2.40 -4.57
N ILE A 62 -6.72 2.09 -5.40
CA ILE A 62 -7.84 1.23 -4.98
C ILE A 62 -7.38 -0.18 -4.60
N GLU A 63 -6.36 -0.73 -5.26
CA GLU A 63 -5.76 -2.01 -4.87
C GLU A 63 -5.21 -1.96 -3.43
N ALA A 64 -4.83 -0.79 -2.93
CA ALA A 64 -4.39 -0.58 -1.55
C ALA A 64 -5.53 -0.46 -0.52
N LEU A 65 -6.79 -0.52 -0.97
CA LEU A 65 -8.00 -0.49 -0.13
C LEU A 65 -8.51 -1.89 0.24
N GLU A 66 -8.05 -2.96 -0.41
CA GLU A 66 -8.35 -4.30 0.08
C GLU A 66 -7.72 -4.47 1.46
N ALA A 67 -8.55 -4.87 2.44
CA ALA A 67 -8.07 -5.11 3.79
C ALA A 67 -6.92 -6.13 3.69
N PRO A 68 -5.69 -5.78 4.15
CA PRO A 68 -4.51 -6.58 3.85
C PRO A 68 -4.54 -7.98 4.48
N ILE A 69 -5.53 -8.23 5.34
CA ILE A 69 -5.79 -9.45 6.08
C ILE A 69 -7.30 -9.62 6.30
N ASP A 70 -7.73 -10.87 6.49
CA ASP A 70 -9.05 -11.22 6.97
C ASP A 70 -9.22 -10.75 8.43
N LEU A 71 -10.06 -9.73 8.62
CA LEU A 71 -10.32 -9.12 9.93
C LEU A 71 -11.07 -10.05 10.88
N GLU A 72 -11.91 -10.96 10.37
CA GLU A 72 -12.60 -11.93 11.23
C GLU A 72 -11.64 -13.01 11.72
N ALA A 73 -10.74 -13.48 10.86
CA ALA A 73 -9.68 -14.40 11.26
C ALA A 73 -8.71 -13.75 12.26
N LEU A 74 -8.38 -12.47 12.07
CA LEU A 74 -7.59 -11.72 13.05
C LEU A 74 -8.31 -11.64 14.40
N ALA A 75 -9.60 -11.30 14.42
CA ALA A 75 -10.38 -11.19 15.66
C ALA A 75 -10.41 -12.51 16.45
N LYS A 76 -10.58 -13.63 15.74
CA LYS A 76 -10.49 -14.97 16.35
C LYS A 76 -9.10 -15.24 16.91
N SER A 77 -8.04 -14.87 16.18
CA SER A 77 -6.67 -15.05 16.64
C SER A 77 -6.35 -14.18 17.86
N GLN A 78 -6.87 -12.96 17.95
CA GLN A 78 -6.69 -12.10 19.11
C GLN A 78 -7.30 -12.69 20.39
N ALA A 79 -8.40 -13.44 20.28
CA ALA A 79 -9.09 -14.01 21.44
C ALA A 79 -8.24 -15.01 22.23
N SER A 80 -7.23 -15.63 21.59
CA SER A 80 -6.34 -16.61 22.20
C SER A 80 -4.86 -16.19 22.14
N ASP A 81 -4.56 -14.90 21.91
CA ASP A 81 -3.18 -14.43 21.76
C ASP A 81 -2.54 -14.12 23.14
N PRO A 82 -1.48 -14.85 23.54
CA PRO A 82 -0.89 -14.68 24.86
C PRO A 82 -0.12 -13.37 25.01
N GLU A 83 0.42 -12.81 23.91
CA GLU A 83 1.13 -11.53 23.94
C GLU A 83 0.15 -10.38 24.17
N LEU A 84 -1.01 -10.41 23.50
CA LEU A 84 -2.10 -9.48 23.71
C LEU A 84 -2.66 -9.55 25.14
N GLU A 85 -2.93 -10.76 25.66
CA GLU A 85 -3.37 -10.92 27.05
C GLU A 85 -2.38 -10.33 28.05
N LYS A 86 -1.09 -10.57 27.84
CA LYS A 86 -0.02 -10.03 28.70
C LYS A 86 0.00 -8.50 28.66
N LEU A 87 -0.11 -7.89 27.49
CA LEU A 87 -0.14 -6.43 27.33
C LEU A 87 -1.35 -5.78 28.00
N ILE A 88 -2.50 -6.47 28.02
CA ILE A 88 -3.72 -6.01 28.69
C ILE A 88 -3.58 -6.13 30.22
N LYS A 89 -3.01 -7.24 30.72
CA LYS A 89 -2.91 -7.54 32.17
C LYS A 89 -1.79 -6.75 32.85
N GLU A 90 -0.58 -6.74 32.28
CA GLU A 90 0.61 -6.12 32.88
C GLU A 90 0.71 -4.62 32.59
N GLY A 91 -0.09 -4.12 31.65
CA GLY A 91 -0.03 -2.76 31.16
C GLY A 91 1.11 -2.55 30.15
N SER A 92 0.90 -1.61 29.24
CA SER A 92 1.91 -1.20 28.27
C SER A 92 1.74 0.28 27.92
N SER A 93 2.63 0.82 27.11
CA SER A 93 2.45 2.17 26.54
C SER A 93 1.29 2.25 25.54
N LEU A 94 0.75 1.11 25.09
CA LEU A 94 -0.40 1.04 24.20
C LEU A 94 -1.70 1.15 24.99
N ARG A 95 -2.69 1.84 24.41
CA ARG A 95 -4.06 1.91 24.95
C ARG A 95 -4.94 0.97 24.14
N LEU A 96 -5.05 -0.28 24.58
CA LEU A 96 -5.73 -1.34 23.85
C LEU A 96 -7.22 -1.40 24.23
N GLU A 97 -8.10 -1.13 23.27
CA GLU A 97 -9.55 -1.15 23.45
C GLU A 97 -10.22 -2.00 22.36
N LYS A 98 -11.36 -2.63 22.69
CA LYS A 98 -12.16 -3.36 21.70
C LYS A 98 -13.01 -2.39 20.89
N LEU A 99 -12.79 -2.35 19.58
CA LEU A 99 -13.53 -1.51 18.65
C LEU A 99 -14.15 -2.37 17.53
N THR A 100 -15.35 -1.96 17.10
CA THR A 100 -15.94 -2.51 15.88
C THR A 100 -15.37 -1.75 14.70
N VAL A 101 -14.54 -2.42 13.91
CA VAL A 101 -13.83 -1.81 12.78
C VAL A 101 -14.68 -1.98 11.52
N PRO A 102 -14.80 -0.96 10.63
CA PRO A 102 -15.50 -1.12 9.37
C PRO A 102 -14.99 -2.33 8.59
N GLY A 103 -15.90 -3.24 8.21
CA GLY A 103 -15.56 -4.50 7.53
C GLY A 103 -15.39 -5.72 8.44
N SER A 104 -15.43 -5.58 9.77
CA SER A 104 -15.48 -6.71 10.71
C SER A 104 -16.79 -6.75 11.47
N ARG A 105 -17.43 -7.92 11.55
CA ARG A 105 -18.59 -8.16 12.43
C ARG A 105 -18.18 -8.38 13.90
N THR A 106 -16.91 -8.72 14.13
CA THR A 106 -16.38 -9.03 15.45
C THR A 106 -15.50 -7.87 15.95
N PRO A 107 -15.65 -7.43 17.21
CA PRO A 107 -14.78 -6.40 17.77
C PRO A 107 -13.31 -6.86 17.77
N LEU A 108 -12.42 -5.96 17.37
CA LEU A 108 -10.97 -6.15 17.39
C LEU A 108 -10.36 -5.32 18.51
N TYR A 109 -9.32 -5.85 19.16
CA TYR A 109 -8.44 -5.03 19.99
C TYR A 109 -7.60 -4.12 19.10
N CYS A 110 -7.69 -2.82 19.37
CA CYS A 110 -7.03 -1.76 18.66
C CYS A 110 -6.29 -0.86 19.65
N ASP A 111 -5.13 -0.35 19.26
CA ASP A 111 -4.47 0.75 19.97
C ASP A 111 -5.12 2.08 19.59
N VAL A 112 -5.61 2.80 20.59
CA VAL A 112 -6.25 4.12 20.47
C VAL A 112 -5.37 5.25 21.00
N SER A 113 -4.07 4.98 21.23
CA SER A 113 -3.11 6.02 21.65
C SER A 113 -2.81 7.04 20.54
N THR A 114 -3.18 6.75 19.30
CA THR A 114 -3.01 7.61 18.11
C THR A 114 -4.35 8.13 17.57
N PRO A 115 -4.37 9.21 16.77
CA PRO A 115 -5.60 9.75 16.18
C PRO A 115 -6.39 8.73 15.34
N THR A 116 -5.68 7.80 14.70
CA THR A 116 -6.27 6.65 14.01
C THR A 116 -6.14 5.42 14.88
N ALA A 117 -7.24 4.69 15.08
CA ALA A 117 -7.21 3.42 15.79
C ALA A 117 -6.48 2.37 14.95
N ARG A 118 -5.51 1.67 15.55
CA ARG A 118 -4.65 0.69 14.87
C ARG A 118 -4.92 -0.71 15.39
N PRO A 119 -5.44 -1.66 14.58
CA PRO A 119 -5.67 -3.02 15.03
C PRO A 119 -4.37 -3.70 15.51
N PHE A 120 -4.45 -4.41 16.62
CA PHE A 120 -3.35 -5.21 17.14
C PHE A 120 -3.16 -6.48 16.29
N VAL A 121 -1.97 -6.70 15.76
CA VAL A 121 -1.70 -7.84 14.87
C VAL A 121 -0.99 -8.96 15.63
N THR A 122 -1.67 -10.10 15.74
CA THR A 122 -1.10 -11.31 16.34
C THR A 122 0.03 -11.86 15.47
N LYS A 123 0.97 -12.62 16.07
CA LYS A 123 2.22 -13.06 15.41
C LYS A 123 2.01 -13.70 14.04
N PHE A 124 0.96 -14.51 13.89
CA PHE A 124 0.64 -15.24 12.67
C PHE A 124 0.40 -14.31 11.47
N PHE A 125 -0.26 -13.16 11.68
CA PHE A 125 -0.65 -12.25 10.61
C PHE A 125 0.41 -11.19 10.26
N ARG A 126 1.44 -10.97 11.10
CA ARG A 126 2.38 -9.84 10.92
C ARG A 126 3.11 -9.88 9.59
N LYS A 127 3.62 -11.06 9.20
CA LYS A 127 4.35 -11.22 7.93
C LYS A 127 3.43 -11.09 6.72
N GLN A 128 2.16 -11.48 6.85
CA GLN A 128 1.15 -11.26 5.81
C GLN A 128 0.87 -9.77 5.65
N VAL A 129 0.58 -9.05 6.74
CA VAL A 129 0.37 -7.59 6.73
C VAL A 129 1.54 -6.86 6.06
N PHE A 130 2.78 -7.22 6.44
CA PHE A 130 3.98 -6.65 5.82
C PHE A 130 4.04 -6.92 4.32
N LYS A 131 3.88 -8.17 3.90
CA LYS A 131 3.95 -8.55 2.47
C LYS A 131 2.90 -7.83 1.65
N THR A 132 1.64 -7.79 2.09
CA THR A 132 0.58 -7.10 1.34
C THR A 132 0.93 -5.62 1.18
N LEU A 133 1.29 -4.94 2.28
CA LEU A 133 1.61 -3.51 2.24
C LEU A 133 2.90 -3.19 1.46
N HIS A 134 3.88 -4.08 1.50
CA HIS A 134 5.11 -3.95 0.73
C HIS A 134 4.86 -4.14 -0.78
N SER A 135 4.05 -5.13 -1.15
CA SER A 135 3.73 -5.43 -2.56
C SER A 135 2.88 -4.35 -3.23
N LEU A 136 2.07 -3.58 -2.47
CA LEU A 136 1.19 -2.56 -3.02
C LEU A 136 1.90 -1.37 -3.69
N SER A 137 3.14 -1.08 -3.31
CA SER A 137 3.85 0.09 -3.86
C SER A 137 5.35 -0.12 -3.99
N HIS A 138 5.84 -1.34 -3.76
CA HIS A 138 7.26 -1.65 -3.58
C HIS A 138 8.03 -0.56 -2.81
N PRO A 139 7.52 -0.07 -1.66
CA PRO A 139 8.22 0.98 -0.93
C PRO A 139 9.54 0.43 -0.39
N GLY A 140 10.54 1.31 -0.25
CA GLY A 140 11.74 0.95 0.52
C GLY A 140 11.37 0.48 1.94
N VAL A 141 12.26 -0.29 2.57
CA VAL A 141 12.04 -0.91 3.88
C VAL A 141 11.56 0.08 4.95
N ASN A 142 12.13 1.29 4.96
CA ASN A 142 11.73 2.35 5.91
C ASN A 142 10.31 2.88 5.67
N GLU A 143 9.92 3.08 4.41
CA GLU A 143 8.57 3.54 4.06
C GLU A 143 7.53 2.45 4.33
N THR A 144 7.87 1.18 4.06
CA THR A 144 7.02 0.04 4.41
C THR A 144 6.80 -0.03 5.92
N ALA A 145 7.87 0.05 6.72
CA ALA A 145 7.77 0.03 8.18
C ALA A 145 6.95 1.20 8.75
N LYS A 146 7.04 2.38 8.11
CA LYS A 146 6.24 3.56 8.46
C LYS A 146 4.76 3.31 8.16
N LEU A 147 4.44 2.87 6.94
CA LEU A 147 3.07 2.61 6.49
C LEU A 147 2.39 1.53 7.33
N VAL A 148 3.10 0.45 7.64
CA VAL A 148 2.61 -0.61 8.53
C VAL A 148 2.32 -0.05 9.93
N ALA A 149 3.24 0.73 10.52
CA ALA A 149 3.06 1.28 11.86
C ALA A 149 1.99 2.38 11.96
N GLU A 150 1.63 3.03 10.84
CA GLU A 150 0.51 3.98 10.77
C GLU A 150 -0.85 3.28 10.80
N ARG A 151 -0.94 2.05 10.25
CA ARG A 151 -2.21 1.30 10.10
C ARG A 151 -2.41 0.20 11.14
N PHE A 152 -1.33 -0.41 11.63
CA PHE A 152 -1.33 -1.58 12.50
C PHE A 152 -0.37 -1.42 13.66
N VAL A 153 -0.54 -2.24 14.69
CA VAL A 153 0.32 -2.22 15.87
C VAL A 153 0.68 -3.62 16.36
N TRP A 154 1.93 -3.78 16.78
CA TRP A 154 2.40 -4.88 17.61
C TRP A 154 3.76 -4.50 18.23
N PRO A 155 4.23 -5.21 19.28
CA PRO A 155 5.52 -4.93 19.89
C PRO A 155 6.64 -5.06 18.85
N LYS A 156 7.48 -4.02 18.75
CA LYS A 156 8.63 -3.97 17.83
C LYS A 156 8.28 -3.99 16.33
N VAL A 157 7.08 -3.54 15.93
CA VAL A 157 6.64 -3.44 14.51
C VAL A 157 7.69 -2.91 13.53
N LYS A 158 8.33 -1.77 13.85
CA LYS A 158 9.36 -1.17 12.98
C LYS A 158 10.63 -2.01 12.87
N LYS A 159 10.97 -2.77 13.92
CA LYS A 159 12.15 -3.65 13.91
C LYS A 159 11.85 -4.86 13.03
N ASP A 160 10.72 -5.52 13.24
CA ASP A 160 10.31 -6.68 12.47
C ASP A 160 10.23 -6.36 10.97
N CYS A 161 9.61 -5.23 10.60
CA CYS A 161 9.53 -4.78 9.21
C CYS A 161 10.88 -4.45 8.57
N ARG A 162 11.93 -4.16 9.36
CA ARG A 162 13.29 -3.91 8.84
C ARG A 162 14.10 -5.18 8.64
N GLU A 163 13.69 -6.27 9.30
CA GLU A 163 14.32 -7.58 9.19
C GLU A 163 13.69 -8.45 8.08
N TRP A 164 12.59 -7.99 7.47
CA TRP A 164 11.87 -8.65 6.38
C TRP A 164 12.10 -7.96 5.04
#